data_AF-A0A6J4JP37-F1
#
_entry.id   AF-A0A6J4JP37-F1
#
_cell.length_a   1.000
_cell.length_b   1.000
_cell.length_c   1.000
_cell.angle_alpha   90.00
_cell.angle_beta   90.00
_cell.angle_gamma   90.00
#
_symmetry.space_group_name_H-M   'P 1'
#
loop_
_entity.id
_entity.type
_entity.pdbx_description
1 polymer ?
#
loop_
_entity_poly.entity_id
_entity_poly.type
_entity_poly.pdbx_seq_one_letter_code
_entity_poly.pdbx_strand_id
1 'polypeptide(L)'
;MTPRGACPSLAAPMPTGDGLLARIPAGPMPPARWIALAEAAARFGNGHLEITARGSLQIRGLTPATLAPFTTAIGTGWPTDPLVTH
;
A
#
# COMPACT_ATOMS: atom_id res chain seq x y z
N MET A 1 -0.87 3.73 26.33
CA MET A 1 0.16 3.40 25.33
C MET A 1 -0.30 2.15 24.60
N THR A 2 -1.03 2.33 23.49
CA THR A 2 -1.67 1.23 22.73
C THR A 2 -0.59 0.35 22.10
N PRO A 3 -0.75 -0.99 22.05
CA PRO A 3 0.32 -1.86 21.56
C PRO A 3 0.65 -1.52 20.10
N ARG A 4 1.93 -1.39 19.78
CA ARG A 4 2.46 -1.41 18.41
C ARG A 4 2.37 -2.84 17.87
N GLY A 5 1.15 -3.36 17.68
CA GLY A 5 0.91 -4.79 17.49
C GLY A 5 0.38 -5.20 16.11
N ALA A 6 -0.35 -4.32 15.42
CA ALA A 6 -0.94 -4.66 14.12
C ALA A 6 0.01 -4.24 12.99
N CYS A 7 0.32 -5.18 12.09
CA CYS A 7 0.95 -4.85 10.81
C CYS A 7 -0.08 -4.03 10.00
N PRO A 8 0.23 -2.78 9.60
CA PRO A 8 -0.74 -1.93 8.89
C PRO A 8 -0.95 -2.52 7.49
N SER A 9 -2.01 -3.28 7.26
CA SER A 9 -2.31 -3.84 5.93
C SER A 9 -3.27 -2.93 5.17
N LEU A 10 -3.53 -3.19 3.89
CA LEU A 10 -4.60 -2.48 3.18
C LEU A 10 -5.99 -2.74 3.79
N ALA A 11 -6.21 -3.91 4.38
CA ALA A 11 -7.47 -4.26 5.05
C ALA A 11 -7.61 -3.64 6.45
N ALA A 12 -6.48 -3.34 7.10
CA ALA A 12 -6.43 -2.71 8.42
C ALA A 12 -5.32 -1.65 8.46
N PRO A 13 -5.53 -0.50 7.78
CA PRO A 13 -4.54 0.56 7.74
C PRO A 13 -4.44 1.27 9.09
N MET A 14 -3.26 1.80 9.39
CA MET A 14 -2.97 2.47 10.65
C MET A 14 -3.06 4.00 10.47
N PRO A 15 -3.73 4.73 11.37
CA PRO A 15 -3.71 6.18 11.36
C PRO A 15 -2.34 6.74 11.73
N THR A 16 -1.89 7.73 10.99
CA THR A 16 -0.63 8.48 11.14
C THR A 16 -0.91 9.99 10.97
N GLY A 17 0.08 10.84 11.27
CA GLY A 17 -0.08 12.30 11.21
C GLY A 17 -0.39 12.87 9.82
N ASP A 18 -0.15 12.09 8.77
CA ASP A 18 -0.38 12.44 7.37
C ASP A 18 -1.59 11.72 6.75
N GLY A 19 -2.32 10.91 7.51
CA GLY A 19 -3.47 10.13 7.02
C GLY A 19 -3.40 8.67 7.44
N LEU A 20 -3.72 7.76 6.54
CA LEU A 20 -3.61 6.31 6.75
C LEU A 20 -2.30 5.80 6.14
N LEU A 21 -1.65 4.90 6.88
CA LEU A 21 -0.52 4.11 6.47
C LEU A 21 -0.97 2.68 6.20
N ALA A 22 -0.66 2.19 5.00
CA ALA A 22 -0.81 0.78 4.64
C ALA A 22 0.54 0.21 4.20
N ARG A 23 0.74 -1.08 4.44
CA ARG A 23 1.90 -1.86 4.06
C ARG A 23 1.43 -3.06 3.27
N ILE A 24 2.10 -3.27 2.15
CA ILE A 24 1.93 -4.44 1.31
C ILE A 24 3.31 -5.03 1.03
N PRO A 25 3.43 -6.35 0.90
CA PRO A 25 4.70 -6.94 0.49
C PRO A 25 5.08 -6.45 -0.91
N ALA A 26 6.36 -6.19 -1.11
CA ALA A 26 6.91 -5.89 -2.41
C ALA A 26 7.68 -7.12 -2.92
N GLY A 27 7.74 -7.26 -4.23
CA GLY A 27 8.50 -8.29 -4.90
C GLY A 27 8.87 -7.81 -6.30
N PRO A 28 9.60 -8.63 -7.07
CA PRO A 28 9.88 -8.33 -8.47
C PRO A 28 8.58 -8.04 -9.21
N MET A 29 8.50 -6.86 -9.83
CA MET A 29 7.34 -6.45 -10.62
C MET A 29 7.79 -5.65 -11.85
N PRO A 30 7.04 -5.71 -12.96
CA PRO A 30 7.39 -4.97 -14.17
C PRO A 30 7.34 -3.46 -13.90
N PRO A 31 8.13 -2.64 -14.64
CA PRO A 31 8.16 -1.18 -14.47
C PRO A 31 6.79 -0.51 -14.52
N ALA A 32 5.89 -1.00 -15.39
CA ALA A 32 4.52 -0.50 -15.49
C ALA A 32 3.75 -0.58 -14.16
N ARG A 33 4.02 -1.59 -13.32
CA ARG A 33 3.38 -1.74 -12.01
C ARG A 33 3.89 -0.72 -10.99
N TRP A 34 5.19 -0.42 -11.03
CA TRP A 34 5.77 0.65 -10.21
C TRP A 34 5.20 2.02 -10.58
N ILE A 35 5.02 2.28 -11.88
CA ILE A 35 4.41 3.52 -12.37
C ILE A 35 2.97 3.65 -11.89
N ALA A 36 2.15 2.61 -12.10
CA ALA A 36 0.76 2.60 -11.63
C ALA A 36 0.64 2.81 -10.10
N LEU A 37 1.59 2.25 -9.34
CA LEU A 37 1.67 2.47 -7.90
C LEU A 37 1.95 3.92 -7.52
N ALA A 38 2.96 4.52 -8.16
CA ALA A 38 3.33 5.90 -7.91
C ALA A 38 2.18 6.85 -8.28
N GLU A 39 1.53 6.62 -9.42
CA GLU A 39 0.35 7.37 -9.84
C GLU A 39 -0.81 7.21 -8.85
N ALA A 40 -1.10 5.99 -8.41
CA ALA A 40 -2.15 5.73 -7.42
C ALA A 40 -1.84 6.39 -6.07
N ALA A 41 -0.58 6.32 -5.60
CA ALA A 41 -0.17 6.94 -4.35
C ALA A 41 -0.26 8.47 -4.43
N ALA A 42 0.08 9.07 -5.57
CA ALA A 42 -0.06 10.51 -5.80
C ALA A 42 -1.53 10.94 -5.87
N ARG A 43 -2.40 10.10 -6.46
CA ARG A 43 -3.83 10.41 -6.64
C ARG A 43 -4.68 10.20 -5.40
N PHE A 44 -4.38 9.15 -4.63
CA PHE A 44 -5.24 8.67 -3.54
C PHE A 44 -4.60 8.81 -2.16
N GLY A 45 -3.30 9.10 -2.12
CA GLY A 45 -2.54 9.33 -0.89
C GLY A 45 -1.85 10.69 -0.91
N ASN A 46 -0.67 10.76 -0.28
CA ASN A 46 0.18 11.96 -0.30
C ASN A 46 1.35 11.83 -1.29
N GLY A 47 1.34 10.83 -2.18
CA GLY A 47 2.41 10.56 -3.13
C GLY A 47 3.63 9.85 -2.57
N HIS A 48 3.69 9.56 -1.26
CA HIS A 48 4.84 8.89 -0.66
C HIS A 48 4.70 7.36 -0.72
N LEU A 49 5.69 6.74 -1.35
CA LEU A 49 5.92 5.30 -1.34
C LEU A 49 7.32 5.02 -0.78
N GLU A 50 7.41 4.11 0.18
CA GLU A 50 8.68 3.75 0.81
C GLU A 50 8.89 2.24 0.73
N ILE A 51 10.08 1.81 0.27
CA ILE A 51 10.51 0.42 0.40
C ILE A 51 11.19 0.27 1.75
N THR A 52 10.62 -0.55 2.61
CA THR A 52 11.18 -0.86 3.93
C THR A 52 12.42 -1.74 3.81
N ALA A 53 13.27 -1.71 4.84
CA ALA A 53 14.44 -2.59 4.96
C ALA A 53 14.11 -4.10 4.89
N ARG A 54 12.84 -4.49 5.12
CA ARG A 54 12.38 -5.88 5.02
C ARG A 54 11.70 -6.22 3.69
N GLY A 55 11.80 -5.35 2.68
CA GLY A 55 11.26 -5.61 1.34
C GLY A 55 9.74 -5.46 1.23
N SER A 56 9.08 -4.78 2.17
CA SER A 56 7.67 -4.37 2.03
C SER A 56 7.56 -2.94 1.52
N LEU A 57 6.49 -2.62 0.80
CA LEU A 57 6.13 -1.27 0.37
C LEU A 57 5.21 -0.64 1.40
N GLN A 58 5.49 0.60 1.80
CA GLN A 58 4.61 1.44 2.60
C GLN A 58 3.98 2.52 1.72
N ILE A 59 2.67 2.69 1.88
CA ILE A 59 1.85 3.70 1.22
C ILE A 59 1.29 4.62 2.29
N ARG A 60 1.46 5.92 2.10
CA ARG A 60 1.11 6.94 3.10
C ARG A 60 0.08 7.92 2.59
N GLY A 61 -0.55 8.59 3.54
CA GLY A 61 -1.51 9.68 3.30
C GLY A 61 -2.82 9.25 2.67
N LEU A 62 -3.14 7.95 2.70
CA LEU A 62 -4.46 7.48 2.30
C LEU A 62 -5.53 8.04 3.27
N THR A 63 -6.78 8.02 2.84
CA THR A 63 -7.94 8.36 3.68
C THR A 63 -8.93 7.21 3.65
N PRO A 64 -9.88 7.13 4.60
CA PRO A 64 -10.96 6.14 4.53
C PRO A 64 -11.70 6.18 3.19
N ALA A 65 -11.88 7.37 2.61
CA ALA A 65 -12.55 7.56 1.32
C ALA A 65 -11.68 7.13 0.12
N THR A 66 -10.36 7.20 0.23
CA THR A 66 -9.45 6.89 -0.88
C THR A 66 -8.86 5.47 -0.82
N LEU A 67 -9.06 4.74 0.28
CA LEU A 67 -8.55 3.38 0.46
C LEU A 67 -9.13 2.39 -0.57
N ALA A 68 -10.45 2.37 -0.74
CA ALA A 68 -11.11 1.53 -1.73
C ALA A 68 -10.68 1.86 -3.18
N PRO A 69 -10.74 3.12 -3.65
CA PRO A 69 -10.32 3.44 -5.02
C PRO A 69 -8.81 3.24 -5.24
N PHE A 70 -7.96 3.45 -4.23
CA PHE A 70 -6.54 3.08 -4.30
C PHE A 70 -6.38 1.59 -4.57
N THR A 71 -7.06 0.74 -3.79
CA THR A 71 -7.01 -0.72 -3.92
C THR A 71 -7.49 -1.18 -5.30
N THR A 72 -8.55 -0.55 -5.83
CA THR A 72 -9.01 -0.82 -7.21
C THR A 72 -7.99 -0.39 -8.26
N ALA A 73 -7.37 0.78 -8.10
CA ALA A 73 -6.45 1.34 -9.10
C ALA A 73 -5.16 0.51 -9.25
N ILE A 74 -4.63 -0.03 -8.16
CA ILE A 74 -3.46 -0.91 -8.21
C ILE A 74 -3.77 -2.33 -8.69
N GLY A 75 -5.06 -2.68 -8.76
CA GLY A 75 -5.56 -3.95 -9.25
C GLY A 75 -5.05 -5.19 -8.51
N THR A 76 -5.28 -6.34 -9.13
CA THR A 76 -4.81 -7.67 -8.73
C THR A 76 -3.40 -7.95 -9.27
N GLY A 77 -2.77 -9.06 -8.89
CA GLY A 77 -1.44 -9.47 -9.39
C GLY A 77 -0.26 -9.09 -8.49
N TRP A 78 -0.53 -8.77 -7.23
CA TRP A 78 0.50 -8.54 -6.23
C TRP A 78 1.19 -9.86 -5.86
N PRO A 79 2.47 -9.85 -5.43
CA PRO A 79 3.12 -11.04 -4.87
C PRO A 79 2.37 -11.67 -3.69
N THR A 80 1.40 -10.93 -3.10
CA THR A 80 0.49 -11.40 -2.06
C THR A 80 -0.99 -11.30 -2.42
N ASP A 81 -1.30 -11.29 -3.70
CA ASP A 81 -2.67 -11.52 -4.14
C ASP A 81 -3.04 -12.98 -3.83
N PRO A 82 -4.09 -13.25 -3.04
CA PRO A 82 -4.52 -14.63 -2.77
C PRO A 82 -4.94 -15.40 -4.05
N LEU A 83 -5.16 -14.70 -5.17
CA LEU A 83 -5.51 -15.28 -6.46
C LEU A 83 -4.31 -15.53 -7.39
N VAL A 84 -3.10 -15.14 -7.00
CA VAL A 84 -1.86 -15.50 -7.71
C VAL A 84 -1.22 -16.67 -6.97
N THR A 85 -1.71 -17.88 -7.29
CA THR A 85 -1.01 -19.11 -6.92
C THR A 85 0.18 -19.27 -7.88
N HIS A 86 1.40 -19.37 -7.32
CA HIS A 86 2.58 -19.83 -8.07
C HIS A 86 2.39 -21.26 -8.55
#